data_AF-A0A2D6JTC6-F1
#
_entry.id   AF-A0A2D6JTC6-F1
#
_cell.length_a   1.000
_cell.length_b   1.000
_cell.length_c   1.000
_cell.angle_alpha   90.00
_cell.angle_beta   90.00
_cell.angle_gamma   90.00
#
_symmetry.space_group_name_H-M   'P 1'
#
loop_
_entity.id
_entity.type
_entity.pdbx_description
1 polymer ?
#
loop_
_entity_poly.entity_id
_entity_poly.type
_entity_poly.pdbx_seq_one_letter_code
_entity_poly.pdbx_strand_id
1 'polypeptide(L)'
;MLFRIIKIFALLFAFTVFAPPQSHAQNPRKIVEREDTNGDNKVSREEFRGRPGNFVKIDQNGDGFLTVKEFKVFFDSRSGGGGGRKAGGSKNALSPAKIAGYSGRIINTHAQYDQTIGTDEIVAILKQATVSKVIISGRGKRSNADILAAAEKYPGMIFPSAKTKYGFYLEGHGKWNEYLWEVSGNSKFIAMQELLLHHAEKISPSGKKLAPEMIVDTDSSQVQEAVFLSVKRKWPVVLHYEFAVLEPDRRKRFINDLETLLKKHPGHPFALMHMGLLSTGEVRKLIEAHKNVYFQLSMAANIYRETGYPWTFMFEENGAIGELRPEWKDILTEHPKRFLFAMDGVFANQWRKRSVQDIREWRAALGSIPQEAADLIAHKNAERLWSGLIR
;
A
#
# COMPACT_ATOMS: atom_id res chain seq x y z
N MET A 1 66.42 10.54 57.86
CA MET A 1 65.24 10.79 58.71
C MET A 1 64.42 11.89 58.02
N LEU A 2 63.25 11.55 57.44
CA LEU A 2 61.89 11.87 57.96
C LEU A 2 61.58 13.38 57.74
N PHE A 3 60.57 13.89 57.02
CA PHE A 3 59.20 13.49 56.59
C PHE A 3 58.86 14.26 55.27
N ARG A 4 58.16 13.71 54.24
CA ARG A 4 56.68 13.70 53.99
C ARG A 4 56.02 15.10 54.13
N ILE A 5 55.09 15.61 53.30
CA ILE A 5 54.23 15.09 52.23
C ILE A 5 53.45 16.28 51.58
N ILE A 6 53.20 16.20 50.26
CA ILE A 6 52.09 16.73 49.42
C ILE A 6 51.78 18.25 49.39
N LYS A 7 51.97 18.87 48.21
CA LYS A 7 50.97 19.72 47.51
C LYS A 7 51.13 19.66 45.97
N ILE A 8 50.19 18.94 45.37
CA ILE A 8 49.52 19.04 44.05
C ILE A 8 50.10 20.09 43.06
N PHE A 9 50.58 19.60 41.91
CA PHE A 9 50.77 20.38 40.68
C PHE A 9 49.77 19.92 39.61
N ALA A 10 49.07 20.88 39.01
CA ALA A 10 48.13 20.69 37.92
C ALA A 10 48.87 20.23 36.65
N LEU A 11 48.39 19.15 36.02
CA LEU A 11 48.86 18.68 34.71
C LEU A 11 47.71 18.83 33.71
N LEU A 12 47.89 19.74 32.74
CA LEU A 12 47.08 19.80 31.52
C LEU A 12 47.35 18.54 30.69
N PHE A 13 46.33 17.70 30.49
CA PHE A 13 46.34 16.68 29.44
C PHE A 13 45.47 17.16 28.28
N ALA A 14 46.10 17.51 27.17
CA ALA A 14 45.43 17.65 25.89
C ALA A 14 45.13 16.24 25.35
N PHE A 15 43.86 15.84 25.38
CA PHE A 15 43.39 14.64 24.69
C PHE A 15 43.44 14.87 23.19
N THR A 16 44.33 14.14 22.51
CA THR A 16 44.21 13.90 21.06
C THR A 16 43.01 12.98 20.83
N VAL A 17 41.97 13.55 20.23
CA VAL A 17 40.79 12.80 19.78
C VAL A 17 41.20 11.92 18.61
N PHE A 18 41.21 10.61 18.80
CA PHE A 18 41.17 9.65 17.71
C PHE A 18 39.87 9.84 16.94
N ALA A 19 39.96 10.25 15.67
CA ALA A 19 38.84 10.26 14.76
C ALA A 19 38.34 8.81 14.53
N PRO A 20 37.01 8.56 14.54
CA PRO A 20 36.49 7.26 14.15
C PRO A 20 36.80 6.99 12.66
N PRO A 21 37.00 5.73 12.26
CA PRO A 21 37.32 5.38 10.87
C PRO A 21 36.19 5.80 9.92
N GLN A 22 36.58 6.45 8.82
CA GLN A 22 35.71 6.87 7.72
C GLN A 22 34.89 5.69 7.17
N SER A 23 33.60 5.90 6.98
CA SER A 23 32.68 4.95 6.35
C SER A 23 33.20 4.52 4.97
N HIS A 24 33.59 3.26 4.83
CA HIS A 24 33.91 2.69 3.52
C HIS A 24 32.65 2.63 2.66
N ALA A 25 32.67 3.34 1.53
CA ALA A 25 31.76 3.07 0.43
C ALA A 25 31.95 1.60 0.03
N GLN A 26 30.93 0.76 0.23
CA GLN A 26 31.04 -0.66 -0.07
C GLN A 26 31.15 -0.86 -1.58
N ASN A 27 32.15 -1.64 -2.04
CA ASN A 27 32.34 -1.97 -3.45
C ASN A 27 31.33 -3.06 -3.86
N PRO A 28 30.45 -2.80 -4.85
CA PRO A 28 29.45 -3.77 -5.34
C PRO A 28 30.01 -5.14 -5.72
N ARG A 29 31.18 -5.21 -6.36
CA ARG A 29 31.79 -6.48 -6.80
C ARG A 29 32.20 -7.34 -5.62
N LYS A 30 32.84 -6.72 -4.63
CA LYS A 30 33.29 -7.42 -3.40
C LYS A 30 32.14 -7.95 -2.55
N ILE A 31 30.94 -7.42 -2.72
CA ILE A 31 29.76 -7.94 -2.02
C ILE A 31 29.28 -9.21 -2.72
N VAL A 32 29.11 -9.17 -4.04
CA VAL A 32 28.70 -10.34 -4.83
C VAL A 32 29.72 -11.46 -4.64
N GLU A 33 31.01 -11.20 -4.82
CA GLU A 33 32.10 -12.18 -4.62
C GLU A 33 32.13 -12.82 -3.22
N ARG A 34 31.57 -12.16 -2.19
CA ARG A 34 31.57 -12.66 -0.81
C ARG A 34 30.31 -13.46 -0.48
N GLU A 35 29.19 -13.12 -1.12
CA GLU A 35 27.87 -13.62 -0.76
C GLU A 35 27.39 -14.70 -1.73
N ASP A 36 27.76 -14.61 -3.01
CA ASP A 36 27.57 -15.65 -4.04
C ASP A 36 28.30 -16.94 -3.62
N THR A 37 27.57 -17.88 -3.05
CA THR A 37 28.09 -19.12 -2.48
C THR A 37 28.05 -20.24 -3.51
N ASN A 38 27.15 -20.14 -4.49
CA ASN A 38 26.95 -21.14 -5.54
C ASN A 38 27.75 -20.85 -6.85
N GLY A 39 28.33 -19.66 -6.99
CA GLY A 39 29.21 -19.26 -8.09
C GLY A 39 28.48 -18.81 -9.37
N ASP A 40 27.22 -18.40 -9.29
CA ASP A 40 26.40 -18.02 -10.46
C ASP A 40 26.49 -16.53 -10.84
N ASN A 41 27.41 -15.78 -10.21
CA ASN A 41 27.71 -14.36 -10.39
C ASN A 41 26.58 -13.41 -9.95
N LYS A 42 25.68 -13.87 -9.11
CA LYS A 42 24.59 -13.09 -8.51
C LYS A 42 24.36 -13.59 -7.07
N VAL A 43 23.64 -12.83 -6.27
CA VAL A 43 23.40 -13.17 -4.86
C VAL A 43 21.92 -13.48 -4.67
N SER A 44 21.59 -14.74 -4.44
CA SER A 44 20.23 -15.16 -4.10
C SER A 44 19.78 -14.62 -2.74
N ARG A 45 18.49 -14.77 -2.44
CA ARG A 45 17.91 -14.33 -1.17
C ARG A 45 18.55 -15.04 0.02
N GLU A 46 18.86 -16.33 -0.14
CA GLU A 46 19.44 -17.21 0.87
C GLU A 46 20.93 -16.89 1.12
N GLU A 47 21.62 -16.41 0.08
CA GLU A 47 23.03 -16.03 0.11
C GLU A 47 23.26 -14.64 0.71
N PHE A 48 22.26 -13.77 0.63
CA PHE A 48 22.39 -12.38 1.03
C PHE A 48 22.52 -12.21 2.54
N ARG A 49 23.67 -11.69 2.99
CA ARG A 49 23.99 -11.50 4.41
C ARG A 49 23.59 -10.14 4.96
N GLY A 50 23.03 -9.27 4.12
CA GLY A 50 22.52 -7.97 4.52
C GLY A 50 21.15 -8.04 5.20
N ARG A 51 20.63 -6.87 5.64
CA ARG A 51 19.28 -6.81 6.22
C ARG A 51 18.25 -7.27 5.18
N PRO A 52 17.29 -8.16 5.51
CA PRO A 52 16.26 -8.67 4.58
C PRO A 52 15.57 -7.58 3.76
N GLY A 53 15.23 -6.44 4.38
CA GLY A 53 14.59 -5.31 3.68
C GLY A 53 15.49 -4.55 2.68
N ASN A 54 16.81 -4.77 2.67
CA ASN A 54 17.72 -4.19 1.68
C ASN A 54 17.74 -5.00 0.38
N PHE A 55 17.63 -6.33 0.46
CA PHE A 55 17.63 -7.18 -0.74
C PHE A 55 16.56 -6.73 -1.74
N VAL A 56 15.32 -6.57 -1.28
CA VAL A 56 14.18 -6.14 -2.09
C VAL A 56 14.41 -4.73 -2.66
N LYS A 57 15.19 -3.88 -1.98
CA LYS A 57 15.56 -2.53 -2.44
C LYS A 57 16.70 -2.54 -3.46
N ILE A 58 17.58 -3.54 -3.40
CA ILE A 58 18.72 -3.70 -4.30
C ILE A 58 18.24 -4.41 -5.57
N ASP A 59 17.41 -5.45 -5.46
CA ASP A 59 16.82 -6.23 -6.55
C ASP A 59 15.90 -5.35 -7.41
N GLN A 60 16.44 -4.71 -8.45
CA GLN A 60 15.72 -3.76 -9.28
C GLN A 60 14.95 -4.43 -10.39
N ASN A 61 15.38 -5.60 -10.86
CA ASN A 61 14.68 -6.35 -11.88
C ASN A 61 13.65 -7.33 -11.29
N GLY A 62 13.79 -7.70 -10.01
CA GLY A 62 12.87 -8.56 -9.30
C GLY A 62 13.01 -10.03 -9.59
N ASP A 63 14.17 -10.46 -10.10
CA ASP A 63 14.39 -11.85 -10.47
C ASP A 63 14.75 -12.75 -9.29
N GLY A 64 14.81 -12.19 -8.07
CA GLY A 64 15.16 -12.92 -6.85
C GLY A 64 16.67 -13.03 -6.64
N PHE A 65 17.48 -12.28 -7.40
CA PHE A 65 18.92 -12.27 -7.29
C PHE A 65 19.46 -10.83 -7.33
N LEU A 66 20.57 -10.58 -6.63
CA LEU A 66 21.25 -9.28 -6.67
C LEU A 66 22.48 -9.37 -7.55
N THR A 67 22.49 -8.57 -8.60
CA THR A 67 23.66 -8.41 -9.46
C THR A 67 24.58 -7.29 -8.97
N VAL A 68 25.84 -7.31 -9.43
CA VAL A 68 26.79 -6.20 -9.22
C VAL A 68 26.20 -4.86 -9.66
N LYS A 69 25.42 -4.86 -10.76
CA LYS A 69 24.76 -3.66 -11.30
C LYS A 69 23.75 -3.10 -10.31
N GLU A 70 22.95 -3.95 -9.69
CA GLU A 70 21.93 -3.58 -8.73
C GLU A 70 22.52 -3.05 -7.43
N PHE A 71 23.56 -3.70 -6.91
CA PHE A 71 24.34 -3.16 -5.80
C PHE A 71 24.91 -1.78 -6.13
N LYS A 72 25.47 -1.60 -7.33
CA LYS A 72 26.02 -0.32 -7.76
C LYS A 72 24.94 0.78 -7.75
N VAL A 73 23.79 0.54 -8.38
CA VAL A 73 22.70 1.54 -8.41
C VAL A 73 22.22 1.85 -6.99
N PHE A 74 22.11 0.84 -6.13
CA PHE A 74 21.73 1.03 -4.73
C PHE A 74 22.72 1.90 -3.95
N PHE A 75 24.03 1.67 -4.09
CA PHE A 75 25.04 2.48 -3.39
C PHE A 75 25.16 3.90 -3.97
N ASP A 76 25.11 4.05 -5.30
CA ASP A 76 25.13 5.35 -5.98
C ASP A 76 23.95 6.24 -5.55
N SER A 77 22.77 5.63 -5.29
CA SER A 77 21.59 6.33 -4.79
C SER A 77 21.74 6.86 -3.35
N ARG A 78 22.69 6.31 -2.58
CA ARG A 78 22.93 6.66 -1.17
C ARG A 78 24.10 7.63 -0.99
N SER A 79 25.04 7.68 -1.92
CA SER A 79 26.17 8.61 -1.91
C SER A 79 25.84 10.04 -2.38
N GLY A 80 24.67 10.26 -2.98
CA GLY A 80 24.20 11.60 -3.44
C GLY A 80 23.55 12.50 -2.38
N GLY A 81 23.69 12.19 -1.08
CA GLY A 81 23.03 12.91 0.01
C GLY A 81 23.73 14.20 0.45
N GLY A 82 23.84 15.20 -0.43
CA GLY A 82 24.37 16.52 -0.07
C GLY A 82 24.37 17.51 -1.23
N GLY A 83 23.25 18.20 -1.46
CA GLY A 83 23.20 19.31 -2.42
C GLY A 83 21.82 19.52 -3.03
N GLY A 84 21.33 20.77 -2.97
CA GLY A 84 19.97 21.19 -3.30
C GLY A 84 19.42 20.71 -4.65
N ARG A 85 18.17 20.25 -4.63
CA ARG A 85 17.37 19.98 -5.83
C ARG A 85 17.08 21.28 -6.58
N LYS A 86 17.77 21.51 -7.71
CA LYS A 86 17.20 22.30 -8.80
C LYS A 86 16.25 21.42 -9.61
N ALA A 87 15.05 21.95 -9.83
CA ALA A 87 14.07 21.41 -10.75
C ALA A 87 14.62 21.43 -12.17
N GLY A 88 14.79 20.24 -12.76
CA GLY A 88 15.09 20.05 -14.17
C GLY A 88 14.32 18.82 -14.63
N GLY A 89 13.24 19.05 -15.39
CA GLY A 89 12.41 17.99 -15.93
C GLY A 89 13.20 17.09 -16.87
N SER A 90 13.20 15.79 -16.60
CA SER A 90 13.66 14.79 -17.55
C SER A 90 12.43 14.11 -18.16
N LYS A 91 12.24 14.32 -19.47
CA LYS A 91 11.32 13.57 -20.34
C LYS A 91 11.90 12.20 -20.70
N ASN A 92 12.37 11.44 -19.72
CA ASN A 92 12.54 10.00 -19.89
C ASN A 92 11.32 9.35 -19.26
N ALA A 93 10.30 9.06 -20.08
CA ALA A 93 9.26 8.14 -19.67
C ALA A 93 9.94 6.84 -19.22
N LEU A 94 9.89 6.55 -17.92
CA LEU A 94 10.43 5.32 -17.34
C LEU A 94 9.84 4.16 -18.14
N SER A 95 10.70 3.33 -18.74
CA SER A 95 10.25 2.14 -19.46
C SER A 95 9.54 1.20 -18.49
N PRO A 96 8.53 0.44 -18.95
CA PRO A 96 7.91 -0.60 -18.12
C PRO A 96 8.99 -1.51 -17.53
N ALA A 97 8.88 -1.80 -16.22
CA ALA A 97 9.76 -2.76 -15.60
C ALA A 97 9.50 -4.14 -16.23
N LYS A 98 10.55 -4.90 -16.52
CA LYS A 98 10.41 -6.32 -16.87
C LYS A 98 10.04 -7.05 -15.57
N ILE A 99 8.76 -7.33 -15.38
CA ILE A 99 8.23 -7.99 -14.18
C ILE A 99 7.82 -9.41 -14.53
N ALA A 100 8.40 -10.40 -13.83
CA ALA A 100 8.07 -11.82 -13.97
C ALA A 100 6.72 -12.15 -13.30
N GLY A 101 6.14 -13.31 -13.65
CA GLY A 101 4.86 -13.80 -13.10
C GLY A 101 3.67 -13.52 -14.01
N TYR A 102 2.50 -13.29 -13.41
CA TYR A 102 1.24 -13.01 -14.11
C TYR A 102 1.41 -11.87 -15.11
N SER A 103 1.15 -12.16 -16.38
CA SER A 103 1.31 -11.22 -17.51
C SER A 103 0.03 -10.48 -17.88
N GLY A 104 -1.10 -10.83 -17.27
CA GLY A 104 -2.39 -10.22 -17.55
C GLY A 104 -2.54 -8.80 -16.99
N ARG A 105 -3.72 -8.22 -17.24
CA ARG A 105 -4.06 -6.85 -16.80
C ARG A 105 -4.23 -6.79 -15.29
N ILE A 106 -3.77 -5.71 -14.69
CA ILE A 106 -4.03 -5.39 -13.29
C ILE A 106 -4.81 -4.08 -13.22
N ILE A 107 -5.96 -4.09 -12.53
CA ILE A 107 -6.74 -2.91 -12.21
C ILE A 107 -6.58 -2.64 -10.71
N ASN A 108 -5.97 -1.50 -10.39
CA ASN A 108 -5.89 -1.03 -9.02
C ASN A 108 -7.23 -0.44 -8.59
N THR A 109 -8.01 -1.18 -7.81
CA THR A 109 -9.38 -0.77 -7.44
C THR A 109 -9.43 0.33 -6.37
N HIS A 110 -8.30 0.67 -5.75
CA HIS A 110 -8.26 1.76 -4.79
C HIS A 110 -6.88 2.40 -4.66
N ALA A 111 -6.85 3.72 -4.81
CA ALA A 111 -5.73 4.56 -4.40
C ALA A 111 -6.20 5.97 -4.06
N GLN A 112 -5.30 6.74 -3.47
CA GLN A 112 -5.46 8.14 -3.11
C GLN A 112 -4.19 8.92 -3.45
N TYR A 113 -4.26 10.23 -3.53
CA TYR A 113 -3.04 11.04 -3.51
C TYR A 113 -3.29 12.45 -3.03
N ASP A 114 -2.30 13.00 -2.35
CA ASP A 114 -2.32 14.36 -1.85
C ASP A 114 -1.65 15.35 -2.81
N GLN A 115 -1.51 16.59 -2.35
CA GLN A 115 -0.90 17.67 -3.12
C GLN A 115 0.62 17.50 -3.38
N THR A 116 1.29 16.55 -2.72
CA THR A 116 2.76 16.43 -2.73
C THR A 116 3.31 15.58 -3.88
N ILE A 117 2.42 15.00 -4.69
CA ILE A 117 2.73 14.26 -5.91
C ILE A 117 1.76 14.68 -7.03
N GLY A 118 2.28 14.79 -8.25
CA GLY A 118 1.51 15.15 -9.44
C GLY A 118 0.92 13.92 -10.14
N THR A 119 -0.19 14.11 -10.86
CA THR A 119 -0.85 13.04 -11.63
C THR A 119 0.08 12.41 -12.66
N ASP A 120 0.90 13.20 -13.35
CA ASP A 120 1.81 12.69 -14.40
C ASP A 120 2.85 11.73 -13.81
N GLU A 121 3.33 12.02 -12.60
CA GLU A 121 4.25 11.15 -11.87
C GLU A 121 3.56 9.85 -11.44
N ILE A 122 2.33 9.92 -10.92
CA ILE A 122 1.53 8.74 -10.59
C ILE A 122 1.32 7.86 -11.82
N VAL A 123 0.96 8.45 -12.96
CA VAL A 123 0.76 7.72 -14.22
C VAL A 123 2.06 7.09 -14.71
N ALA A 124 3.21 7.78 -14.59
CA ALA A 124 4.50 7.20 -14.91
C ALA A 124 4.83 5.99 -14.02
N ILE A 125 4.57 6.09 -12.70
CA ILE A 125 4.76 4.99 -11.75
C ILE A 125 3.85 3.80 -12.09
N LEU A 126 2.57 4.05 -12.38
CA LEU A 126 1.61 3.00 -12.74
C LEU A 126 2.02 2.29 -14.04
N LYS A 127 2.48 3.05 -15.05
CA LYS A 127 3.00 2.48 -16.30
C LYS A 127 4.27 1.66 -16.07
N GLN A 128 5.21 2.17 -15.28
CA GLN A 128 6.41 1.44 -14.89
C GLN A 128 6.07 0.14 -14.17
N ALA A 129 5.09 0.20 -13.27
CA ALA A 129 4.56 -0.95 -12.55
C ALA A 129 3.62 -1.81 -13.40
N THR A 130 3.35 -1.48 -14.68
CA THR A 130 2.44 -2.22 -15.58
C THR A 130 0.99 -2.33 -15.08
N VAL A 131 0.50 -1.37 -14.29
CA VAL A 131 -0.91 -1.26 -13.89
C VAL A 131 -1.70 -0.68 -15.06
N SER A 132 -2.84 -1.28 -15.40
CA SER A 132 -3.64 -0.89 -16.56
C SER A 132 -4.61 0.26 -16.27
N LYS A 133 -5.26 0.23 -15.10
CA LYS A 133 -6.26 1.22 -14.67
C LYS A 133 -6.16 1.41 -13.16
N VAL A 134 -6.50 2.61 -12.68
CA VAL A 134 -6.65 2.89 -11.25
C VAL A 134 -7.93 3.65 -10.96
N ILE A 135 -8.66 3.22 -9.94
CA ILE A 135 -9.73 4.00 -9.32
C ILE A 135 -9.09 4.82 -8.20
N ILE A 136 -9.13 6.15 -8.32
CA ILE A 136 -8.35 7.04 -7.45
C ILE A 136 -9.16 8.24 -6.96
N SER A 137 -8.98 8.60 -5.69
CA SER A 137 -9.57 9.81 -5.08
C SER A 137 -8.51 10.78 -4.55
N GLY A 138 -8.93 12.00 -4.24
CA GLY A 138 -8.06 13.02 -3.67
C GLY A 138 -7.90 12.86 -2.16
N ARG A 139 -6.72 13.21 -1.63
CA ARG A 139 -6.47 13.34 -0.19
C ARG A 139 -5.95 14.73 0.15
N GLY A 140 -6.16 15.15 1.40
CA GLY A 140 -5.60 16.42 1.89
C GLY A 140 -6.16 17.59 1.09
N LYS A 141 -5.29 18.38 0.45
CA LYS A 141 -5.69 19.53 -0.36
C LYS A 141 -6.09 19.16 -1.80
N ARG A 142 -5.88 17.91 -2.23
CA ARG A 142 -6.34 17.44 -3.54
C ARG A 142 -7.87 17.35 -3.55
N SER A 143 -8.48 18.08 -4.46
CA SER A 143 -9.93 18.22 -4.59
C SER A 143 -10.52 17.21 -5.57
N ASN A 144 -11.83 17.05 -5.56
CA ASN A 144 -12.56 16.29 -6.56
C ASN A 144 -12.39 16.84 -7.98
N ALA A 145 -12.32 18.17 -8.14
CA ALA A 145 -12.06 18.80 -9.43
C ALA A 145 -10.69 18.40 -9.99
N ASP A 146 -9.66 18.30 -9.14
CA ASP A 146 -8.33 17.84 -9.56
C ASP A 146 -8.37 16.37 -10.05
N ILE A 147 -9.16 15.52 -9.38
CA ILE A 147 -9.32 14.10 -9.77
C ILE A 147 -10.06 13.99 -11.11
N LEU A 148 -11.10 14.80 -11.32
CA LEU A 148 -11.82 14.84 -12.59
C LEU A 148 -10.92 15.34 -13.74
N ALA A 149 -10.13 16.39 -13.51
CA ALA A 149 -9.16 16.89 -14.48
C ALA A 149 -8.07 15.83 -14.77
N ALA A 150 -7.63 15.07 -13.77
CA ALA A 150 -6.71 13.95 -13.95
C ALA A 150 -7.31 12.82 -14.80
N ALA A 151 -8.59 12.50 -14.60
CA ALA A 151 -9.31 11.52 -15.41
C ALA A 151 -9.47 11.98 -16.87
N GLU A 152 -9.78 13.26 -17.09
CA GLU A 152 -9.86 13.86 -18.44
C GLU A 152 -8.51 13.84 -19.15
N LYS A 153 -7.42 14.10 -18.42
CA LYS A 153 -6.05 14.03 -18.97
C LYS A 153 -5.61 12.61 -19.31
N TYR A 154 -6.16 11.59 -18.64
CA TYR A 154 -5.75 10.18 -18.78
C TYR A 154 -6.96 9.21 -18.82
N PRO A 155 -7.84 9.30 -19.85
CA PRO A 155 -9.17 8.67 -19.86
C PRO A 155 -9.20 7.13 -19.89
N GLY A 156 -8.06 6.47 -20.11
CA GLY A 156 -7.93 5.01 -20.05
C GLY A 156 -7.15 4.48 -18.84
N MET A 157 -6.64 5.36 -17.98
CA MET A 157 -5.77 5.00 -16.84
C MET A 157 -6.36 5.47 -15.52
N ILE A 158 -6.83 6.72 -15.44
CA ILE A 158 -7.33 7.33 -14.21
C ILE A 158 -8.86 7.32 -14.23
N PHE A 159 -9.45 6.62 -13.27
CA PHE A 159 -10.89 6.57 -13.06
C PHE A 159 -11.26 7.26 -11.74
N PRO A 160 -12.15 8.28 -11.78
CA PRO A 160 -12.34 9.16 -10.64
C PRO A 160 -13.25 8.53 -9.58
N SER A 161 -12.75 8.49 -8.36
CA SER A 161 -13.51 8.21 -7.14
C SER A 161 -13.72 9.50 -6.35
N ALA A 162 -14.94 9.72 -5.88
CA ALA A 162 -15.28 10.84 -5.03
C ALA A 162 -14.57 10.70 -3.67
N LYS A 163 -13.98 11.80 -3.21
CA LYS A 163 -13.25 11.86 -1.93
C LYS A 163 -14.22 11.78 -0.74
N THR A 164 -13.92 10.91 0.21
CA THR A 164 -14.72 10.73 1.44
C THR A 164 -14.07 11.36 2.67
N LYS A 165 -12.73 11.48 2.68
CA LYS A 165 -11.95 11.91 3.84
C LYS A 165 -11.99 13.44 4.03
N TYR A 166 -13.15 13.93 4.47
CA TYR A 166 -13.40 15.30 4.89
C TYR A 166 -13.69 15.37 6.39
N GLY A 167 -13.34 16.49 7.04
CA GLY A 167 -13.68 16.72 8.46
C GLY A 167 -15.18 16.57 8.72
N PHE A 168 -16.02 17.13 7.83
CA PHE A 168 -17.48 17.04 7.96
C PHE A 168 -18.04 15.60 7.81
N TYR A 169 -17.34 14.67 7.15
CA TYR A 169 -17.71 13.25 7.20
C TYR A 169 -17.37 12.65 8.57
N LEU A 170 -16.17 12.94 9.07
CA LEU A 170 -15.67 12.38 10.33
C LEU A 170 -16.43 12.92 11.55
N GLU A 171 -16.92 14.14 11.46
CA GLU A 171 -17.68 14.83 12.51
C GLU A 171 -19.20 14.62 12.41
N GLY A 172 -19.70 13.96 11.35
CA GLY A 172 -21.15 13.79 11.12
C GLY A 172 -21.90 15.10 10.87
N HIS A 173 -21.23 16.08 10.26
CA HIS A 173 -21.77 17.42 10.06
C HIS A 173 -22.70 17.47 8.84
N GLY A 174 -23.77 18.28 8.88
CA GLY A 174 -24.79 18.36 7.81
C GLY A 174 -24.25 18.68 6.39
N LYS A 175 -23.09 19.34 6.31
CA LYS A 175 -22.31 19.56 5.07
C LYS A 175 -21.98 18.27 4.31
N TRP A 176 -21.96 17.12 4.99
CA TRP A 176 -21.80 15.83 4.33
C TRP A 176 -22.95 15.56 3.34
N ASN A 177 -24.18 15.89 3.68
CA ASN A 177 -25.34 15.65 2.82
C ASN A 177 -25.33 16.58 1.59
N GLU A 178 -24.96 17.84 1.77
CA GLU A 178 -24.73 18.79 0.67
C GLU A 178 -23.66 18.25 -0.30
N TYR A 179 -22.56 17.75 0.25
CA TYR A 179 -21.48 17.13 -0.51
C TYR A 179 -21.94 15.88 -1.27
N LEU A 180 -22.70 14.99 -0.62
CA LEU A 180 -23.25 13.79 -1.27
C LEU A 180 -24.20 14.16 -2.41
N TRP A 181 -24.98 15.24 -2.28
CA TRP A 181 -25.84 15.74 -3.35
C TRP A 181 -25.02 16.18 -4.58
N GLU A 182 -23.93 16.92 -4.38
CA GLU A 182 -23.00 17.29 -5.46
C GLU A 182 -22.41 16.06 -6.17
N VAL A 183 -21.90 15.09 -5.40
CA VAL A 183 -21.36 13.84 -5.94
C VAL A 183 -22.43 13.06 -6.71
N SER A 184 -23.66 13.04 -6.19
CA SER A 184 -24.78 12.34 -6.81
C SER A 184 -25.18 12.92 -8.17
N GLY A 185 -25.02 14.23 -8.37
CA GLY A 185 -25.31 14.92 -9.63
C GLY A 185 -24.21 14.77 -10.69
N ASN A 186 -23.01 14.34 -10.29
CA ASN A 186 -21.88 14.24 -11.21
C ASN A 186 -21.72 12.82 -11.76
N SER A 187 -21.98 12.64 -13.06
CA SER A 187 -21.90 11.35 -13.77
C SER A 187 -20.46 10.90 -14.09
N LYS A 188 -19.47 11.79 -13.92
CA LYS A 188 -18.06 11.49 -14.16
C LYS A 188 -17.48 10.57 -13.09
N PHE A 189 -17.91 10.69 -11.83
CA PHE A 189 -17.51 9.74 -10.78
C PHE A 189 -18.01 8.34 -11.08
N ILE A 190 -17.14 7.37 -10.84
CA ILE A 190 -17.48 5.94 -10.94
C ILE A 190 -17.46 5.23 -9.59
N ALA A 191 -17.06 5.93 -8.52
CA ALA A 191 -17.01 5.39 -7.18
C ALA A 191 -17.00 6.51 -6.13
N MET A 192 -17.14 6.13 -4.86
CA MET A 192 -16.88 6.96 -3.68
C MET A 192 -16.21 6.07 -2.64
N GLN A 193 -14.91 6.26 -2.41
CA GLN A 193 -14.11 5.33 -1.61
C GLN A 193 -13.02 6.07 -0.83
N GLU A 194 -12.71 5.67 0.40
CA GLU A 194 -13.35 4.65 1.26
C GLU A 194 -14.19 5.30 2.37
N LEU A 195 -15.19 4.62 2.90
CA LEU A 195 -15.84 5.07 4.14
C LEU A 195 -14.99 4.60 5.32
N LEU A 196 -14.51 5.55 6.13
CA LEU A 196 -13.81 5.23 7.38
C LEU A 196 -14.83 4.90 8.46
N LEU A 197 -14.78 3.68 8.99
CA LEU A 197 -15.63 3.20 10.09
C LEU A 197 -14.78 3.00 11.34
N HIS A 198 -13.60 2.40 11.18
CA HIS A 198 -12.57 2.34 12.21
C HIS A 198 -11.17 2.56 11.62
N HIS A 199 -10.45 3.55 12.11
CA HIS A 199 -9.03 3.75 11.81
C HIS A 199 -8.31 4.09 13.11
N ALA A 200 -7.34 3.27 13.51
CA ALA A 200 -6.62 3.44 14.75
C ALA A 200 -5.73 4.68 14.72
N GLU A 201 -5.43 5.18 15.92
CA GLU A 201 -4.46 6.24 16.08
C GLU A 201 -3.10 5.79 15.53
N LYS A 202 -2.45 6.67 14.75
CA LYS A 202 -1.10 6.44 14.24
C LYS A 202 -0.17 7.39 14.96
N ILE A 203 0.86 6.85 15.60
CA ILE A 203 1.91 7.61 16.28
C ILE A 203 3.25 7.25 15.63
N SER A 204 4.10 8.25 15.40
CA SER A 204 5.45 8.01 14.87
C SER A 204 6.34 7.32 15.93
N PRO A 205 7.48 6.71 15.54
CA PRO A 205 8.46 6.22 16.52
C PRO A 205 8.97 7.31 17.49
N SER A 206 8.87 8.59 17.11
CA SER A 206 9.22 9.74 17.94
C SER A 206 8.07 10.26 18.82
N GLY A 207 6.95 9.54 18.93
CA GLY A 207 5.80 9.92 19.73
C GLY A 207 4.86 10.97 19.12
N LYS A 208 5.07 11.37 17.86
CA LYS A 208 4.22 12.37 17.18
C LYS A 208 2.93 11.71 16.70
N LYS A 209 1.77 12.27 17.07
CA LYS A 209 0.47 11.89 16.47
C LYS A 209 0.47 12.20 14.96
N LEU A 210 0.33 11.16 14.15
CA LEU A 210 0.28 11.21 12.69
C LEU A 210 -1.16 11.17 12.17
N ALA A 211 -2.05 10.44 12.85
CA ALA A 211 -3.48 10.41 12.59
C ALA A 211 -4.23 10.07 13.90
N PRO A 212 -5.39 10.70 14.18
CA PRO A 212 -6.22 10.35 15.32
C PRO A 212 -6.89 8.98 15.14
N GLU A 213 -7.38 8.40 16.25
CA GLU A 213 -8.38 7.33 16.16
C GLU A 213 -9.68 7.92 15.56
N MET A 214 -10.27 7.19 14.62
CA MET A 214 -11.57 7.51 14.05
C MET A 214 -12.52 6.35 14.25
N ILE A 215 -13.70 6.65 14.77
CA ILE A 215 -14.81 5.71 14.91
C ILE A 215 -16.05 6.38 14.33
N VAL A 216 -16.68 5.71 13.37
CA VAL A 216 -17.96 6.13 12.80
C VAL A 216 -18.85 4.89 12.79
N ASP A 217 -19.95 4.93 13.55
CA ASP A 217 -20.86 3.79 13.63
C ASP A 217 -21.63 3.61 12.31
N THR A 218 -21.93 2.37 11.96
CA THR A 218 -22.54 2.05 10.65
C THR A 218 -23.96 2.59 10.51
N ASP A 219 -24.68 2.77 11.61
CA ASP A 219 -26.04 3.31 11.69
C ASP A 219 -26.09 4.85 11.68
N SER A 220 -24.93 5.52 11.80
CA SER A 220 -24.84 6.97 11.67
C SER A 220 -25.39 7.45 10.33
N SER A 221 -26.00 8.64 10.34
CA SER A 221 -26.57 9.25 9.13
C SER A 221 -25.52 9.41 8.03
N GLN A 222 -24.28 9.79 8.36
CA GLN A 222 -23.24 9.97 7.35
C GLN A 222 -22.90 8.67 6.61
N VAL A 223 -22.92 7.52 7.29
CA VAL A 223 -22.66 6.21 6.66
C VAL A 223 -23.90 5.75 5.89
N GLN A 224 -25.09 5.82 6.49
CA GLN A 224 -26.32 5.37 5.84
C GLN A 224 -26.59 6.14 4.54
N GLU A 225 -26.40 7.46 4.52
CA GLU A 225 -26.57 8.27 3.31
C GLU A 225 -25.50 7.96 2.23
N ALA A 226 -24.26 7.70 2.65
CA ALA A 226 -23.19 7.32 1.73
C ALA A 226 -23.42 5.93 1.10
N VAL A 227 -23.92 4.98 1.91
CA VAL A 227 -24.33 3.64 1.45
C VAL A 227 -25.52 3.78 0.50
N PHE A 228 -26.54 4.57 0.86
CA PHE A 228 -27.70 4.82 0.01
C PHE A 228 -27.29 5.36 -1.37
N LEU A 229 -26.42 6.38 -1.41
CA LEU A 229 -25.90 6.92 -2.65
C LEU A 229 -25.16 5.85 -3.48
N SER A 230 -24.28 5.07 -2.85
CA SER A 230 -23.49 4.04 -3.53
C SER A 230 -24.40 2.95 -4.12
N VAL A 231 -25.41 2.50 -3.37
CA VAL A 231 -26.44 1.56 -3.84
C VAL A 231 -27.18 2.14 -5.05
N LYS A 232 -27.67 3.38 -4.94
CA LYS A 232 -28.39 4.08 -6.03
C LYS A 232 -27.53 4.22 -7.29
N ARG A 233 -26.24 4.49 -7.13
CA ARG A 233 -25.26 4.64 -8.24
C ARG A 233 -24.69 3.30 -8.71
N LYS A 234 -25.05 2.18 -8.07
CA LYS A 234 -24.49 0.84 -8.31
C LYS A 234 -22.96 0.80 -8.17
N TRP A 235 -22.42 1.62 -7.27
CA TRP A 235 -21.01 1.58 -6.89
C TRP A 235 -20.83 0.64 -5.71
N PRO A 236 -19.84 -0.25 -5.70
CA PRO A 236 -19.49 -0.98 -4.49
C PRO A 236 -19.24 -0.04 -3.32
N VAL A 237 -19.78 -0.41 -2.15
CA VAL A 237 -19.48 0.27 -0.91
C VAL A 237 -18.15 -0.24 -0.39
N VAL A 238 -17.18 0.66 -0.19
CA VAL A 238 -15.86 0.31 0.31
C VAL A 238 -15.70 0.80 1.74
N LEU A 239 -15.53 -0.14 2.67
CA LEU A 239 -15.49 0.08 4.11
C LEU A 239 -14.07 -0.13 4.64
N HIS A 240 -13.62 0.77 5.49
CA HIS A 240 -12.34 0.67 6.17
C HIS A 240 -12.54 0.32 7.65
N TYR A 241 -12.09 -0.87 8.01
CA TYR A 241 -11.97 -1.35 9.37
C TYR A 241 -10.55 -1.84 9.62
N GLU A 242 -9.98 -1.48 10.76
CA GLU A 242 -8.73 -2.07 11.25
C GLU A 242 -9.04 -3.05 12.40
N PHE A 243 -9.58 -4.24 12.08
CA PHE A 243 -10.10 -5.14 13.12
C PHE A 243 -8.99 -5.66 14.06
N ALA A 244 -7.79 -5.95 13.55
CA ALA A 244 -6.69 -6.56 14.31
C ALA A 244 -6.19 -5.73 15.50
N VAL A 245 -6.52 -4.45 15.57
CA VAL A 245 -6.09 -3.54 16.64
C VAL A 245 -7.24 -3.07 17.54
N LEU A 246 -8.42 -3.68 17.38
CA LEU A 246 -9.58 -3.40 18.23
C LEU A 246 -9.57 -4.28 19.47
N GLU A 247 -9.97 -3.69 20.60
CA GLU A 247 -10.30 -4.44 21.81
C GLU A 247 -11.42 -5.46 21.56
N PRO A 248 -11.41 -6.63 22.23
CA PRO A 248 -12.28 -7.77 21.91
C PRO A 248 -13.79 -7.43 21.81
N ASP A 249 -14.33 -6.69 22.78
CA ASP A 249 -15.75 -6.34 22.80
C ASP A 249 -16.12 -5.38 21.65
N ARG A 250 -15.24 -4.41 21.37
CA ARG A 250 -15.43 -3.46 20.27
C ARG A 250 -15.31 -4.17 18.91
N ARG A 251 -14.36 -5.10 18.78
CA ARG A 251 -14.22 -5.95 17.60
C ARG A 251 -15.50 -6.75 17.36
N LYS A 252 -16.03 -7.40 18.38
CA LYS A 252 -17.28 -8.18 18.30
C LYS A 252 -18.46 -7.30 17.86
N ARG A 253 -18.60 -6.10 18.45
CA ARG A 253 -19.63 -5.14 18.03
C ARG A 253 -19.52 -4.79 16.55
N PHE A 254 -18.34 -4.37 16.09
CA PHE A 254 -18.15 -3.95 14.69
C PHE A 254 -18.31 -5.07 13.68
N ILE A 255 -17.97 -6.32 14.02
CA ILE A 255 -18.27 -7.47 13.16
C ILE A 255 -19.79 -7.65 13.06
N ASN A 256 -20.53 -7.60 14.17
CA ASN A 256 -21.99 -7.70 14.15
C ASN A 256 -22.65 -6.58 13.32
N ASP A 257 -22.14 -5.35 13.44
CA ASP A 257 -22.62 -4.19 12.70
C ASP A 257 -22.38 -4.36 11.19
N LEU A 258 -21.17 -4.82 10.82
CA LEU A 258 -20.83 -5.17 9.44
C LEU A 258 -21.80 -6.23 8.90
N GLU A 259 -21.99 -7.34 9.60
CA GLU A 259 -22.89 -8.41 9.16
C GLU A 259 -24.35 -7.94 9.03
N THR A 260 -24.79 -7.05 9.92
CA THR A 260 -26.12 -6.44 9.84
C THR A 260 -26.27 -5.60 8.58
N LEU A 261 -25.25 -4.80 8.25
CA LEU A 261 -25.21 -4.01 7.02
C LEU A 261 -25.21 -4.89 5.76
N LEU A 262 -24.42 -5.97 5.76
CA LEU A 262 -24.37 -6.93 4.65
C LEU A 262 -25.73 -7.60 4.41
N LYS A 263 -26.40 -8.03 5.49
CA LYS A 263 -27.75 -8.65 5.44
C LYS A 263 -28.83 -7.70 4.94
N LYS A 264 -28.72 -6.40 5.25
CA LYS A 264 -29.65 -5.36 4.78
C LYS A 264 -29.57 -5.13 3.27
N HIS A 265 -28.44 -5.46 2.64
CA HIS A 265 -28.16 -5.19 1.23
C HIS A 265 -27.62 -6.42 0.48
N PRO A 266 -28.34 -7.57 0.47
CA PRO A 266 -27.79 -8.86 0.04
C PRO A 266 -27.41 -8.92 -1.45
N GLY A 267 -27.95 -8.03 -2.28
CA GLY A 267 -27.65 -7.93 -3.71
C GLY A 267 -26.58 -6.88 -4.08
N HIS A 268 -26.04 -6.14 -3.11
CA HIS A 268 -25.13 -5.04 -3.37
C HIS A 268 -23.72 -5.31 -2.81
N PRO A 269 -22.64 -5.11 -3.58
CA PRO A 269 -21.28 -5.45 -3.16
C PRO A 269 -20.72 -4.50 -2.09
N PHE A 270 -20.15 -5.08 -1.04
CA PHE A 270 -19.37 -4.39 0.00
C PHE A 270 -17.95 -4.92 0.01
N ALA A 271 -16.95 -4.05 -0.10
CA ALA A 271 -15.54 -4.43 -0.03
C ALA A 271 -14.90 -3.92 1.26
N LEU A 272 -14.09 -4.75 1.92
CA LEU A 272 -13.27 -4.36 3.04
C LEU A 272 -11.87 -3.94 2.57
N MET A 273 -11.48 -2.71 2.89
CA MET A 273 -10.11 -2.23 2.64
C MET A 273 -9.10 -3.02 3.47
N HIS A 274 -7.92 -3.30 2.92
CA HIS A 274 -6.83 -3.98 3.63
C HIS A 274 -7.23 -5.33 4.24
N MET A 275 -8.15 -6.06 3.60
CA MET A 275 -8.76 -7.28 4.15
C MET A 275 -9.53 -7.08 5.48
N GLY A 276 -9.78 -5.83 5.90
CA GLY A 276 -10.23 -5.51 7.26
C GLY A 276 -9.21 -5.86 8.35
N LEU A 277 -7.97 -6.22 7.99
CA LEU A 277 -6.99 -6.84 8.89
C LEU A 277 -7.49 -8.18 9.48
N LEU A 278 -8.22 -8.96 8.68
CA LEU A 278 -8.78 -10.25 9.07
C LEU A 278 -7.83 -11.42 8.78
N SER A 279 -7.99 -12.49 9.55
CA SER A 279 -7.36 -13.79 9.29
C SER A 279 -8.11 -14.58 8.20
N THR A 280 -7.49 -15.61 7.61
CA THR A 280 -8.14 -16.47 6.61
C THR A 280 -9.41 -17.14 7.15
N GLY A 281 -9.41 -17.60 8.40
CA GLY A 281 -10.59 -18.22 9.02
C GLY A 281 -11.79 -17.26 9.11
N GLU A 282 -11.54 -15.98 9.36
CA GLU A 282 -12.59 -14.96 9.43
C GLU A 282 -13.09 -14.55 8.05
N VAL A 283 -12.16 -14.43 7.08
CA VAL A 283 -12.51 -14.19 5.67
C VAL A 283 -13.41 -15.32 5.15
N ARG A 284 -13.09 -16.59 5.45
CA ARG A 284 -13.92 -17.75 5.07
C ARG A 284 -15.33 -17.66 5.65
N LYS A 285 -15.45 -17.40 6.96
CA LYS A 285 -16.75 -17.24 7.63
C LYS A 285 -17.60 -16.15 6.98
N LEU A 286 -17.01 -15.00 6.67
CA LEU A 286 -17.72 -13.91 6.00
C LEU A 286 -18.17 -14.28 4.58
N ILE A 287 -17.31 -14.94 3.79
CA ILE A 287 -17.66 -15.38 2.42
C ILE A 287 -18.81 -16.39 2.44
N GLU A 288 -18.78 -17.33 3.39
CA GLU A 288 -19.81 -18.35 3.56
C GLU A 288 -21.16 -17.74 3.95
N ALA A 289 -21.14 -16.81 4.91
CA ALA A 289 -22.36 -16.17 5.40
C ALA A 289 -22.93 -15.09 4.45
N HIS A 290 -22.07 -14.39 3.68
CA HIS A 290 -22.46 -13.20 2.92
C HIS A 290 -21.92 -13.22 1.49
N LYS A 291 -22.79 -13.50 0.51
CA LYS A 291 -22.41 -13.57 -0.92
C LYS A 291 -21.95 -12.22 -1.51
N ASN A 292 -22.24 -11.12 -0.82
CA ASN A 292 -22.01 -9.75 -1.24
C ASN A 292 -20.76 -9.10 -0.60
N VAL A 293 -19.98 -9.84 0.20
CA VAL A 293 -18.72 -9.35 0.76
C VAL A 293 -17.54 -9.58 -0.19
N TYR A 294 -16.64 -8.62 -0.25
CA TYR A 294 -15.41 -8.61 -1.04
C TYR A 294 -14.26 -8.06 -0.20
N PHE A 295 -13.03 -8.28 -0.64
CA PHE A 295 -11.84 -7.85 0.08
C PHE A 295 -10.82 -7.22 -0.85
N GLN A 296 -10.30 -6.05 -0.47
CA GLN A 296 -9.24 -5.36 -1.19
C GLN A 296 -7.88 -5.73 -0.59
N LEU A 297 -7.00 -6.20 -1.47
CA LEU A 297 -5.71 -6.82 -1.13
C LEU A 297 -4.59 -5.80 -0.80
N SER A 298 -4.95 -4.52 -0.61
CA SER A 298 -3.99 -3.45 -0.34
C SER A 298 -3.24 -3.68 0.97
N MET A 299 -1.94 -3.35 0.96
CA MET A 299 -1.02 -3.47 2.09
C MET A 299 -0.74 -4.90 2.60
N ALA A 300 -1.12 -5.93 1.85
CA ALA A 300 -0.84 -7.33 2.23
C ALA A 300 0.56 -7.84 1.83
N ALA A 301 1.28 -7.10 1.00
CA ALA A 301 2.62 -7.42 0.49
C ALA A 301 3.73 -7.20 1.53
N ASN A 302 4.87 -7.89 1.39
CA ASN A 302 5.98 -7.85 2.35
C ASN A 302 6.61 -6.45 2.46
N ILE A 303 6.53 -5.63 1.40
CA ILE A 303 7.04 -4.24 1.43
C ILE A 303 6.36 -3.38 2.51
N TYR A 304 5.19 -3.77 3.02
CA TYR A 304 4.48 -3.05 4.08
C TYR A 304 4.90 -3.47 5.49
N ARG A 305 5.66 -4.56 5.67
CA ARG A 305 6.17 -5.00 6.99
C ARG A 305 7.06 -3.98 7.68
N GLU A 306 7.78 -3.14 6.91
CA GLU A 306 8.61 -2.06 7.47
C GLU A 306 7.82 -1.03 8.29
N THR A 307 6.49 -1.01 8.17
CA THR A 307 5.62 -0.14 8.97
C THR A 307 5.44 -0.62 10.41
N GLY A 308 5.70 -1.90 10.70
CA GLY A 308 5.42 -2.52 12.01
C GLY A 308 3.94 -2.63 12.36
N TYR A 309 3.04 -2.29 11.44
CA TYR A 309 1.60 -2.33 11.64
C TYR A 309 1.05 -3.73 11.31
N PRO A 310 0.07 -4.26 12.05
CA PRO A 310 -0.42 -5.63 11.88
C PRO A 310 -1.38 -5.76 10.69
N TRP A 311 -0.88 -5.50 9.47
CA TRP A 311 -1.60 -5.76 8.23
C TRP A 311 -1.84 -7.26 8.03
N THR A 312 -2.82 -7.61 7.20
CA THR A 312 -3.02 -8.99 6.74
C THR A 312 -1.93 -9.38 5.75
N PHE A 313 -0.76 -9.78 6.25
CA PHE A 313 0.34 -10.21 5.37
C PHE A 313 0.06 -11.59 4.77
N MET A 314 0.06 -11.66 3.43
CA MET A 314 -0.29 -12.87 2.68
C MET A 314 0.91 -13.68 2.18
N PHE A 315 2.11 -13.12 2.28
CA PHE A 315 3.32 -13.67 1.70
C PHE A 315 4.24 -14.21 2.79
N GLU A 316 4.99 -15.26 2.45
CA GLU A 316 6.07 -15.77 3.30
C GLU A 316 7.12 -14.67 3.50
N GLU A 317 7.48 -14.39 4.75
CA GLU A 317 8.35 -13.24 5.08
C GLU A 317 9.78 -13.42 4.54
N ASN A 318 10.25 -14.67 4.54
CA ASN A 318 11.56 -15.06 4.05
C ASN A 318 11.48 -15.94 2.79
N GLY A 319 10.31 -15.99 2.16
CA GLY A 319 10.10 -16.74 0.93
C GLY A 319 10.61 -16.02 -0.32
N ALA A 320 10.45 -16.69 -1.46
CA ALA A 320 10.67 -16.10 -2.77
C ALA A 320 9.71 -14.92 -3.01
N ILE A 321 10.06 -14.04 -3.96
CA ILE A 321 9.18 -12.92 -4.33
C ILE A 321 7.84 -13.46 -4.80
N GLY A 322 6.76 -13.02 -4.15
CA GLY A 322 5.41 -13.46 -4.46
C GLY A 322 5.03 -14.83 -3.91
N GLU A 323 5.87 -15.45 -3.07
CA GLU A 323 5.53 -16.69 -2.40
C GLU A 323 4.40 -16.44 -1.38
N LEU A 324 3.19 -16.87 -1.75
CA LEU A 324 2.03 -16.82 -0.89
C LEU A 324 2.15 -17.87 0.20
N ARG A 325 1.74 -17.51 1.42
CA ARG A 325 1.52 -18.50 2.48
C ARG A 325 0.42 -19.47 2.02
N PRO A 326 0.53 -20.79 2.30
CA PRO A 326 -0.38 -21.80 1.75
C PRO A 326 -1.87 -21.48 1.95
N GLU A 327 -2.27 -21.04 3.15
CA GLU A 327 -3.67 -20.76 3.45
C GLU A 327 -4.25 -19.58 2.66
N TRP A 328 -3.40 -18.61 2.28
CA TRP A 328 -3.80 -17.49 1.43
C TRP A 328 -3.87 -17.91 -0.03
N LYS A 329 -2.94 -18.75 -0.48
CA LYS A 329 -3.00 -19.35 -1.81
C LYS A 329 -4.29 -20.15 -2.02
N ASP A 330 -4.68 -20.94 -1.02
CA ASP A 330 -5.89 -21.76 -1.05
C ASP A 330 -7.15 -20.90 -1.16
N ILE A 331 -7.34 -19.93 -0.25
CA ILE A 331 -8.56 -19.12 -0.24
C ILE A 331 -8.69 -18.23 -1.49
N LEU A 332 -7.58 -17.73 -2.03
CA LEU A 332 -7.56 -16.97 -3.29
C LEU A 332 -7.94 -17.85 -4.48
N THR A 333 -7.59 -19.14 -4.45
CA THR A 333 -7.91 -20.11 -5.51
C THR A 333 -9.34 -20.64 -5.41
N GLU A 334 -9.83 -20.87 -4.20
CA GLU A 334 -11.18 -21.41 -3.93
C GLU A 334 -12.27 -20.34 -4.07
N HIS A 335 -11.98 -19.10 -3.68
CA HIS A 335 -12.94 -17.99 -3.70
C HIS A 335 -12.48 -16.77 -4.50
N PRO A 336 -11.90 -16.91 -5.71
CA PRO A 336 -11.27 -15.81 -6.45
C PRO A 336 -12.23 -14.68 -6.79
N LYS A 337 -13.54 -14.96 -6.85
CA LYS A 337 -14.59 -13.97 -7.10
C LYS A 337 -14.79 -12.98 -5.95
N ARG A 338 -14.14 -13.16 -4.80
CA ARG A 338 -14.30 -12.35 -3.58
C ARG A 338 -13.15 -11.38 -3.32
N PHE A 339 -12.08 -11.42 -4.10
CA PHE A 339 -10.90 -10.58 -3.88
C PHE A 339 -10.70 -9.57 -5.02
N LEU A 340 -10.17 -8.41 -4.66
CA LEU A 340 -9.94 -7.28 -5.56
C LEU A 340 -8.51 -6.79 -5.36
N PHE A 341 -7.75 -6.69 -6.44
CA PHE A 341 -6.45 -6.04 -6.36
C PHE A 341 -6.59 -4.55 -6.02
N ALA A 342 -5.81 -4.08 -5.04
CA ALA A 342 -5.73 -2.69 -4.63
C ALA A 342 -4.33 -2.41 -4.08
N MET A 343 -3.80 -1.19 -4.29
CA MET A 343 -2.47 -0.80 -3.79
C MET A 343 -2.55 0.11 -2.56
N ASP A 344 -3.61 0.93 -2.49
CA ASP A 344 -3.74 2.05 -1.54
C ASP A 344 -2.48 2.92 -1.47
N GLY A 345 -2.01 3.39 -2.62
CA GLY A 345 -1.06 4.51 -2.63
C GLY A 345 -1.75 5.73 -2.03
N VAL A 346 -1.15 6.42 -1.06
CA VAL A 346 -1.76 7.59 -0.41
C VAL A 346 -0.82 8.80 -0.44
N PHE A 347 0.43 8.60 -0.04
CA PHE A 347 1.44 9.65 0.08
C PHE A 347 2.53 9.50 -0.98
N ALA A 348 3.17 10.60 -1.36
CA ALA A 348 4.19 10.61 -2.41
C ALA A 348 5.34 9.62 -2.16
N ASN A 349 5.71 9.40 -0.90
CA ASN A 349 6.75 8.42 -0.53
C ASN A 349 6.28 6.97 -0.78
N GLN A 350 5.02 6.63 -0.55
CA GLN A 350 4.47 5.30 -0.82
C GLN A 350 4.42 5.03 -2.31
N TRP A 351 3.89 5.99 -3.10
CA TRP A 351 3.89 5.92 -4.56
C TRP A 351 5.29 5.67 -5.12
N ARG A 352 6.28 6.46 -4.69
CA ARG A 352 7.66 6.36 -5.20
C ARG A 352 8.39 5.10 -4.73
N LYS A 353 8.19 4.67 -3.49
CA LYS A 353 9.01 3.61 -2.87
C LYS A 353 8.41 2.23 -2.95
N ARG A 354 7.08 2.12 -2.99
CA ARG A 354 6.38 0.84 -2.79
C ARG A 354 5.69 0.33 -4.05
N SER A 355 5.14 1.21 -4.88
CA SER A 355 4.22 0.81 -5.96
C SER A 355 4.77 -0.24 -6.93
N VAL A 356 6.01 -0.10 -7.39
CA VAL A 356 6.61 -1.08 -8.33
C VAL A 356 6.90 -2.41 -7.64
N GLN A 357 7.37 -2.39 -6.40
CA GLN A 357 7.69 -3.59 -5.63
C GLN A 357 6.42 -4.35 -5.22
N ASP A 358 5.39 -3.64 -4.77
CA ASP A 358 4.07 -4.19 -4.46
C ASP A 358 3.49 -4.92 -5.66
N ILE A 359 3.47 -4.28 -6.84
CA ILE A 359 2.97 -4.93 -8.06
C ILE A 359 3.82 -6.12 -8.48
N ARG A 360 5.14 -6.05 -8.33
CA ARG A 360 6.02 -7.18 -8.65
C ARG A 360 5.70 -8.40 -7.81
N GLU A 361 5.57 -8.22 -6.49
CA GLU A 361 5.26 -9.29 -5.56
C GLU A 361 3.87 -9.90 -5.88
N TRP A 362 2.88 -9.05 -6.16
CA TRP A 362 1.55 -9.51 -6.58
C TRP A 362 1.53 -10.19 -7.94
N ARG A 363 2.31 -9.74 -8.93
CA ARG A 363 2.40 -10.44 -10.23
C ARG A 363 3.00 -11.82 -10.08
N ALA A 364 4.07 -11.96 -9.28
CA ALA A 364 4.63 -13.27 -8.98
C ALA A 364 3.61 -14.18 -8.29
N ALA A 365 2.90 -13.69 -7.26
CA ALA A 365 1.84 -14.44 -6.58
C ALA A 365 0.70 -14.87 -7.50
N LEU A 366 0.16 -13.94 -8.30
CA LEU A 366 -0.92 -14.23 -9.24
C LEU A 366 -0.47 -15.21 -10.33
N GLY A 367 0.82 -15.25 -10.67
CA GLY A 367 1.39 -16.24 -11.59
C GLY A 367 1.49 -17.65 -10.99
N SER A 368 1.36 -17.79 -9.67
CA SER A 368 1.47 -19.06 -8.94
C SER A 368 0.13 -19.77 -8.69
N ILE A 369 -0.99 -19.13 -9.04
CA ILE A 369 -2.36 -19.65 -8.92
C ILE A 369 -2.98 -19.88 -10.30
N PRO A 370 -4.08 -20.64 -10.44
CA PRO A 370 -4.73 -20.86 -11.73
C PRO A 370 -5.08 -19.56 -12.44
N GLN A 371 -4.85 -19.50 -13.76
CA GLN A 371 -5.04 -18.29 -14.57
C GLN A 371 -6.43 -17.66 -14.43
N GLU A 372 -7.49 -18.48 -14.35
CA GLU A 372 -8.86 -17.99 -14.17
C GLU A 372 -9.03 -17.26 -12.83
N ALA A 373 -8.47 -17.80 -11.75
CA ALA A 373 -8.47 -17.17 -10.43
C ALA A 373 -7.66 -15.86 -10.45
N ALA A 374 -6.48 -15.88 -11.06
CA ALA A 374 -5.62 -14.71 -11.21
C ALA A 374 -6.33 -13.57 -11.96
N ASP A 375 -6.96 -13.86 -13.10
CA ASP A 375 -7.72 -12.87 -13.88
C ASP A 375 -8.89 -12.25 -13.10
N LEU A 376 -9.61 -13.08 -12.32
CA LEU A 376 -10.71 -12.62 -11.48
C LEU A 376 -10.22 -11.58 -10.47
N ILE A 377 -9.15 -11.90 -9.74
CA ILE A 377 -8.58 -11.05 -8.70
C ILE A 377 -7.94 -9.79 -9.29
N ALA A 378 -7.19 -9.95 -10.38
CA ALA A 378 -6.40 -8.89 -11.00
C ALA A 378 -7.26 -7.85 -11.72
N HIS A 379 -8.36 -8.25 -12.38
CA HIS A 379 -9.18 -7.30 -13.14
C HIS A 379 -10.65 -7.66 -13.32
N LYS A 380 -11.05 -8.92 -13.56
CA LYS A 380 -12.43 -9.23 -13.99
C LYS A 380 -13.46 -8.92 -12.89
N ASN A 381 -13.09 -9.10 -11.61
CA ASN A 381 -13.97 -8.68 -10.51
C ASN A 381 -14.14 -7.15 -10.50
N ALA A 382 -13.07 -6.39 -10.70
CA ALA A 382 -13.15 -4.93 -10.77
C ALA A 382 -14.06 -4.47 -11.93
N GLU A 383 -13.89 -5.04 -13.13
CA GLU A 383 -14.70 -4.74 -14.30
C GLU A 383 -16.18 -5.10 -14.09
N ARG A 384 -16.46 -6.22 -13.42
CA ARG A 384 -17.83 -6.63 -13.06
C ARG A 384 -18.48 -5.66 -12.06
N LEU A 385 -17.72 -5.17 -11.08
CA LEU A 385 -18.26 -4.39 -9.97
C LEU A 385 -18.33 -2.88 -10.27
N TRP A 386 -17.38 -2.35 -11.04
CA TRP A 386 -17.35 -0.94 -11.47
C TRP A 386 -17.61 -0.84 -12.96
N SER A 387 -18.89 -0.80 -13.34
CA SER A 387 -19.32 -0.64 -14.75
C SER A 387 -18.68 0.56 -15.47
N GLY A 388 -18.34 1.62 -14.73
CA GLY A 388 -17.64 2.79 -15.24
C GLY A 388 -16.21 2.52 -15.76
N LEU A 389 -15.63 1.35 -15.48
CA LEU A 389 -14.32 0.94 -16.00
C LEU A 389 -14.36 0.48 -17.47
N ILE A 390 -15.52 0.08 -18.00
CA ILE A 390 -15.67 -0.52 -19.34
C ILE A 390 -15.97 0.56 -20.42
N ARG A 391 -15.83 1.84 -20.07
CA ARG A 391 -16.10 2.96 -20.98
C ARG A 391 -15.11 3.06 -22.14
#